data_AF-F7ABA1-F1
#
_entry.id   AF-F7ABA1-F1
#
_cell.length_a   1.000
_cell.length_b   1.000
_cell.length_c   1.000
_cell.angle_alpha   90.00
_cell.angle_beta   90.00
_cell.angle_gamma   90.00
#
_symmetry.space_group_name_H-M   'P 1'
#
loop_
_entity.id
_entity.type
_entity.pdbx_description
1 polymer ?
#
loop_
_entity_poly.entity_id
_entity_poly.type
_entity_poly.pdbx_seq_one_letter_code
_entity_poly.pdbx_strand_id
1 'polypeptide(L)'
;MSSAMDTSLRDETAYMEMVQDRKAKILQIRKEIDEQKEKLERVQKQVARSAREARVTRGSKVPLLEERDMDLREIRSRNKKIAEKISEVIQLFPDIADAAESYFIQVGLPPPSANPQSRSSSKSGSVRSSARSSPRSSVSSARSVTSPKAVDLGLGLQLTSPPGSRPLSAASSRSSARSSRK
;
A
#
# COMPACT_ATOMS: atom_id res chain seq x y z
N MET A 1 46.87 38.91 7.56
CA MET A 1 47.01 37.50 7.10
C MET A 1 46.26 36.51 8.00
N SER A 2 46.18 36.71 9.32
CA SER A 2 45.38 35.88 10.25
C SER A 2 43.95 35.59 9.75
N SER A 3 43.16 36.64 9.49
CA SER A 3 41.74 36.51 9.12
C SER A 3 41.43 35.59 7.93
N ALA A 4 42.36 35.40 6.99
CA ALA A 4 42.17 34.53 5.83
C ALA A 4 42.40 33.04 6.18
N MET A 5 43.32 32.78 7.12
CA MET A 5 43.52 31.44 7.68
C MET A 5 42.35 31.07 8.59
N ASP A 6 41.87 32.01 9.40
CA ASP A 6 40.71 31.80 10.28
C ASP A 6 39.42 31.47 9.49
N THR A 7 39.21 32.10 8.32
CA THR A 7 38.10 31.73 7.42
C THR A 7 38.31 30.35 6.80
N SER A 8 39.52 30.04 6.33
CA SER A 8 39.82 28.72 5.73
C SER A 8 39.60 27.58 6.72
N LEU A 9 39.99 27.75 7.99
CA LEU A 9 39.77 26.75 9.04
C LEU A 9 38.27 26.57 9.36
N ARG A 10 37.49 27.64 9.36
CA ARG A 10 36.03 27.57 9.54
C ARG A 10 35.37 26.81 8.40
N ASP A 11 35.72 27.14 7.16
CA ASP A 11 35.20 26.48 5.98
C ASP A 11 35.56 24.98 5.99
N GLU A 12 36.81 24.63 6.33
CA GLU A 12 37.25 23.24 6.48
C GLU A 12 36.44 22.49 7.54
N THR A 13 36.20 23.09 8.72
CA THR A 13 35.35 22.46 9.75
C THR A 13 33.90 22.26 9.29
N ALA A 14 33.32 23.23 8.57
CA ALA A 14 31.96 23.13 8.03
C ALA A 14 31.86 22.05 6.93
N TYR A 15 32.88 21.93 6.06
CA TYR A 15 32.96 20.84 5.08
C TYR A 15 33.10 19.48 5.75
N MET A 16 33.90 19.37 6.81
CA MET A 16 34.02 18.13 7.59
C MET A 16 32.68 17.74 8.24
N GLU A 17 31.98 18.68 8.88
CA GLU A 17 30.67 18.44 9.48
C GLU A 17 29.65 17.96 8.44
N MET A 18 29.53 18.67 7.31
CA MET A 18 28.65 18.28 6.19
C MET A 18 29.01 16.88 5.63
N VAL A 19 30.29 16.51 5.59
CA VAL A 19 30.72 15.16 5.18
C VAL A 19 30.33 14.10 6.21
N GLN A 20 30.39 14.40 7.51
CA GLN A 20 29.93 13.48 8.55
C GLN A 20 28.40 13.32 8.53
N ASP A 21 27.64 14.40 8.36
CA ASP A 21 26.19 14.36 8.21
C ASP A 21 25.76 13.51 7.00
N ARG A 22 26.42 13.70 5.85
CA ARG A 22 26.17 12.87 4.66
C ARG A 22 26.49 11.40 4.93
N LYS A 23 27.58 11.08 5.63
CA LYS A 23 27.92 9.70 6.03
C LYS A 23 26.87 9.11 6.99
N ALA A 24 26.46 9.86 8.01
CA ALA A 24 25.41 9.46 8.94
C ALA A 24 24.08 9.20 8.21
N LYS A 25 23.72 10.06 7.26
CA LYS A 25 22.51 9.88 6.44
C LYS A 25 22.59 8.65 5.52
N ILE A 26 23.75 8.35 4.93
CA ILE A 26 23.97 7.12 4.16
C ILE A 26 23.81 5.88 5.04
N LEU A 27 24.35 5.89 6.26
CA LEU A 27 24.19 4.78 7.21
C LEU A 27 22.72 4.59 7.63
N GLN A 28 22.00 5.69 7.91
CA GLN A 28 20.57 5.66 8.18
C GLN A 28 19.79 5.02 7.03
N ILE A 29 19.99 5.52 5.80
CA ILE A 29 19.26 5.02 4.61
C ILE A 29 19.57 3.54 4.35
N ARG A 30 20.82 3.08 4.56
CA ARG A 30 21.17 1.66 4.46
C ARG A 30 20.39 0.80 5.46
N LYS A 31 20.32 1.23 6.72
CA LYS A 31 19.54 0.54 7.75
C LYS A 31 18.05 0.50 7.39
N GLU A 32 17.48 1.62 6.95
CA GLU A 32 16.09 1.70 6.51
C GLU A 32 15.82 0.76 5.33
N ILE A 33 16.72 0.67 4.34
CA ILE A 33 16.64 -0.28 3.23
C ILE A 33 16.60 -1.73 3.72
N ASP A 34 17.45 -2.11 4.67
CA ASP A 34 17.49 -3.48 5.19
C ASP A 34 16.25 -3.83 6.02
N GLU A 35 15.74 -2.90 6.83
CA GLU A 35 14.44 -3.04 7.52
C GLU A 35 13.27 -3.20 6.52
N GLN A 36 13.31 -2.52 5.37
CA GLN A 36 12.28 -2.65 4.33
C GLN A 36 12.40 -3.98 3.57
N LYS A 37 13.61 -4.49 3.32
CA LYS A 37 13.82 -5.84 2.75
C LYS A 37 13.19 -6.91 3.64
N GLU A 38 13.42 -6.86 4.94
CA GLU A 38 12.86 -7.83 5.88
C GLU A 38 11.32 -7.78 5.93
N LYS A 39 10.74 -6.57 5.95
CA LYS A 39 9.28 -6.38 5.86
C LYS A 39 8.72 -6.96 4.55
N LEU A 40 9.41 -6.73 3.44
CA LEU A 40 9.03 -7.25 2.12
C LEU A 40 9.07 -8.78 2.09
N GLU A 41 10.11 -9.42 2.63
CA GLU A 41 10.22 -10.88 2.72
C GLU A 41 9.08 -11.49 3.56
N ARG A 42 8.77 -10.88 4.72
CA ARG A 42 7.65 -11.29 5.58
C ARG A 42 6.30 -11.22 4.83
N VAL A 43 6.06 -10.14 4.07
CA VAL A 43 4.85 -9.97 3.25
C VAL A 43 4.81 -10.98 2.09
N GLN A 44 5.92 -11.24 1.40
CA GLN A 44 5.99 -12.25 0.34
C GLN A 44 5.63 -13.65 0.85
N LYS A 45 6.13 -14.04 2.04
CA LYS A 45 5.75 -15.30 2.69
C LYS A 45 4.26 -15.38 2.99
N GLN A 46 3.66 -14.27 3.42
CA GLN A 46 2.22 -14.18 3.67
C GLN A 46 1.39 -14.29 2.37
N VAL A 47 1.77 -13.56 1.32
CA VAL A 47 1.12 -13.65 -0.01
C VAL A 47 1.17 -15.07 -0.56
N ALA A 48 2.35 -15.71 -0.51
CA ALA A 48 2.52 -17.09 -0.96
C ALA A 48 1.68 -18.09 -0.13
N ARG A 49 1.48 -17.84 1.17
CA ARG A 49 0.60 -18.64 2.03
C ARG A 49 -0.87 -18.45 1.63
N SER A 50 -1.36 -17.22 1.55
CA SER A 50 -2.75 -16.94 1.20
C SER A 50 -3.11 -17.42 -0.22
N ALA A 51 -2.19 -17.36 -1.18
CA ALA A 51 -2.37 -17.92 -2.51
C ALA A 51 -2.52 -19.45 -2.50
N ARG A 52 -1.79 -20.17 -1.63
CA ARG A 52 -1.96 -21.62 -1.43
C ARG A 52 -3.28 -21.94 -0.75
N GLU A 53 -3.66 -21.19 0.29
CA GLU A 53 -4.93 -21.37 1.00
C GLU A 53 -6.12 -21.16 0.04
N ALA A 54 -6.12 -20.09 -0.76
CA ALA A 54 -7.13 -19.84 -1.79
C ALA A 54 -7.23 -20.98 -2.83
N ARG A 55 -6.09 -21.53 -3.28
CA ARG A 55 -6.05 -22.70 -4.17
C ARG A 55 -6.68 -23.94 -3.55
N VAL A 56 -6.34 -24.25 -2.30
CA VAL A 56 -6.91 -25.39 -1.56
C VAL A 56 -8.42 -25.21 -1.40
N THR A 57 -8.90 -24.04 -0.99
CA THR A 57 -10.34 -23.75 -0.84
C THR A 57 -11.11 -23.85 -2.17
N ARG A 58 -10.49 -23.50 -3.31
CA ARG A 58 -11.09 -23.68 -4.65
C ARG A 58 -10.83 -25.06 -5.29
N GLY A 59 -10.13 -25.98 -4.61
CA GLY A 59 -9.76 -27.29 -5.16
C GLY A 59 -8.79 -27.24 -6.35
N SER A 60 -8.12 -26.11 -6.59
CA SER A 60 -7.24 -25.92 -7.75
C SER A 60 -5.78 -26.27 -7.42
N LYS A 61 -5.15 -27.05 -8.31
CA LYS A 61 -3.69 -27.30 -8.28
C LYS A 61 -2.89 -26.22 -9.01
N VAL A 62 -3.53 -25.46 -9.89
CA VAL A 62 -2.94 -24.43 -10.77
C VAL A 62 -3.23 -23.03 -10.21
N PRO A 63 -2.35 -22.02 -10.37
CA PRO A 63 -2.64 -20.65 -9.98
C PRO A 63 -3.98 -20.15 -10.53
N LEU A 64 -4.73 -19.44 -9.70
CA LEU A 64 -6.02 -18.86 -10.05
C LEU A 64 -5.89 -17.76 -11.12
N LEU A 65 -7.01 -17.42 -11.77
CA LEU A 65 -7.07 -16.25 -12.65
C LEU A 65 -6.78 -14.96 -11.89
N GLU A 66 -7.21 -14.88 -10.63
CA GLU A 66 -6.92 -13.77 -9.72
C GLU A 66 -5.41 -13.66 -9.40
N GLU A 67 -4.71 -14.78 -9.19
CA GLU A 67 -3.23 -14.79 -9.03
C GLU A 67 -2.56 -14.22 -10.31
N ARG A 68 -2.98 -14.73 -11.48
CA ARG A 68 -2.44 -14.32 -12.79
C ARG A 68 -2.68 -12.83 -13.10
N ASP A 69 -3.85 -12.29 -12.76
CA ASP A 69 -4.16 -10.87 -12.96
C ASP A 69 -3.36 -9.97 -11.99
N MET A 70 -3.16 -10.40 -10.74
CA MET A 70 -2.27 -9.69 -9.81
C MET A 70 -0.83 -9.63 -10.33
N ASP A 71 -0.26 -10.75 -10.77
CA ASP A 71 1.09 -10.81 -11.36
C ASP A 71 1.23 -9.87 -12.57
N LEU A 72 0.26 -9.90 -13.50
CA LEU A 72 0.25 -9.03 -14.68
C LEU A 72 0.13 -7.54 -14.33
N ARG A 73 -0.66 -7.19 -13.29
CA ARG A 73 -0.75 -5.81 -12.79
C ARG A 73 0.55 -5.39 -12.11
N GLU A 74 1.21 -6.26 -11.36
CA GLU A 74 2.49 -5.96 -10.72
C GLU A 74 3.58 -5.71 -11.76
N ILE A 75 3.71 -6.57 -12.77
CA ILE A 75 4.66 -6.41 -13.87
C ILE A 75 4.42 -5.09 -14.61
N ARG A 76 3.16 -4.78 -14.98
CA ARG A 76 2.81 -3.50 -15.64
C ARG A 76 3.15 -2.29 -14.77
N SER A 77 2.86 -2.35 -13.47
CA SER A 77 3.14 -1.29 -12.50
C SER A 77 4.65 -1.08 -12.30
N ARG A 78 5.43 -2.16 -12.18
CA ARG A 78 6.90 -2.12 -12.09
C ARG A 78 7.50 -1.52 -13.36
N ASN A 79 7.08 -1.98 -14.54
CA ASN A 79 7.59 -1.48 -15.81
C ASN A 79 7.24 0.01 -16.01
N LYS A 80 6.04 0.46 -15.60
CA LYS A 80 5.67 1.89 -15.61
C LYS A 80 6.63 2.71 -14.74
N LYS A 81 6.90 2.28 -13.50
CA LYS A 81 7.82 2.97 -12.58
C LYS A 81 9.26 3.00 -13.11
N ILE A 82 9.71 1.96 -13.80
CA ILE A 82 11.03 1.93 -14.45
C ILE A 82 11.08 2.95 -15.59
N ALA A 83 10.06 3.00 -16.46
CA ALA A 83 9.98 3.99 -17.53
C ALA A 83 9.91 5.43 -17.01
N GLU A 84 9.16 5.68 -15.93
CA GLU A 84 9.12 6.97 -15.22
C GLU A 84 10.52 7.36 -14.72
N LYS A 85 11.24 6.44 -14.07
CA LYS A 85 12.61 6.70 -13.60
C LYS A 85 13.61 6.93 -14.73
N ILE A 86 13.48 6.22 -15.85
CA ILE A 86 14.29 6.48 -17.04
C ILE A 86 14.00 7.89 -17.59
N SER A 87 12.73 8.31 -17.63
CA SER A 87 12.37 9.67 -18.03
C SER A 87 12.92 10.74 -17.09
N GLU A 88 12.98 10.50 -15.78
CA GLU A 88 13.63 11.42 -14.82
C GLU A 88 15.13 11.57 -15.11
N VAL A 89 15.82 10.47 -15.46
CA VAL A 89 17.26 10.53 -15.81
C VAL A 89 17.47 11.27 -17.13
N ILE A 90 16.63 11.05 -18.14
CA ILE A 90 16.70 11.78 -19.43
C ILE A 90 16.48 13.30 -19.24
N GLN A 91 15.62 13.71 -18.30
CA GLN A 91 15.42 15.13 -17.97
C GLN A 91 16.66 15.78 -17.32
N LEU A 92 17.47 14.99 -16.59
CA LEU A 92 18.72 15.45 -15.97
C LEU A 92 19.90 15.41 -16.95
N PHE A 93 19.85 14.49 -17.92
CA PHE A 93 20.92 14.19 -18.88
C PHE A 93 20.32 14.09 -20.30
N PRO A 94 20.12 15.21 -21.00
CA PRO A 94 19.47 15.20 -22.33
C PRO A 94 20.29 14.51 -23.41
N ASP A 95 21.61 14.38 -23.21
CA ASP A 95 22.57 13.71 -24.09
C ASP A 95 22.34 12.20 -24.23
N ILE A 96 21.68 11.57 -23.25
CA ILE A 96 21.31 10.14 -23.33
C ILE A 96 19.93 9.89 -23.95
N ALA A 97 19.19 10.93 -24.34
CA ALA A 97 17.80 10.80 -24.81
C ALA A 97 17.67 9.91 -26.06
N ASP A 98 18.40 10.24 -27.12
CA ASP A 98 18.38 9.51 -28.41
C ASP A 98 18.80 8.04 -28.24
N ALA A 99 19.82 7.80 -27.40
CA ALA A 99 20.28 6.47 -27.08
C ALA A 99 19.18 5.67 -26.35
N ALA A 100 18.55 6.26 -25.33
CA ALA A 100 17.46 5.61 -24.59
C ALA A 100 16.25 5.32 -25.49
N GLU A 101 15.84 6.26 -26.35
CA GLU A 101 14.76 6.06 -27.31
C GLU A 101 15.08 4.93 -28.30
N SER A 102 16.31 4.89 -28.84
CA SER A 102 16.73 3.83 -29.76
C SER A 102 16.60 2.41 -29.16
N TYR A 103 16.97 2.24 -27.89
CA TYR A 103 16.82 0.95 -27.19
C TYR A 103 15.36 0.56 -26.98
N PHE A 104 14.48 1.51 -26.61
CA PHE A 104 13.06 1.25 -26.46
C PHE A 104 12.42 0.82 -27.79
N ILE A 105 12.75 1.52 -28.89
CA ILE A 105 12.29 1.17 -30.24
C ILE A 105 12.79 -0.23 -30.65
N GLN A 106 14.05 -0.56 -30.39
CA GLN A 106 14.65 -1.86 -30.73
C GLN A 106 13.90 -3.04 -30.10
N VAL A 107 13.39 -2.90 -28.88
CA VAL A 107 12.60 -3.94 -28.18
C VAL A 107 11.09 -3.78 -28.35
N GLY A 108 10.62 -2.87 -29.22
CA GLY A 108 9.20 -2.64 -29.47
C GLY A 108 8.44 -2.02 -28.30
N LEU A 109 9.11 -1.34 -27.38
CA LEU A 109 8.51 -0.62 -26.26
C LEU A 109 8.23 0.84 -26.64
N PRO A 110 7.14 1.45 -26.12
CA PRO A 110 6.89 2.88 -26.30
C PRO A 110 7.97 3.70 -25.57
N PRO A 111 8.55 4.75 -26.18
CA PRO A 111 9.61 5.53 -25.56
C PRO A 111 9.16 6.15 -24.23
N PRO A 112 10.09 6.37 -23.28
CA PRO A 112 9.78 6.93 -21.97
C PRO A 112 9.26 8.36 -22.10
N SER A 113 7.94 8.53 -22.04
CA SER A 113 7.28 9.83 -22.20
C SER A 113 7.45 10.69 -20.96
N ALA A 114 7.94 11.93 -21.16
CA ALA A 114 8.11 12.92 -20.11
C ALA A 114 6.80 13.39 -19.43
N ASN A 115 5.62 13.04 -19.95
CA ASN A 115 4.33 13.51 -19.46
C ASN A 115 3.41 12.36 -18.99
N PRO A 116 3.33 12.07 -17.68
CA PRO A 116 2.50 10.97 -17.15
C PRO A 116 0.98 11.23 -17.15
N GLN A 117 0.54 12.43 -17.56
CA GLN A 117 -0.83 12.94 -17.34
C GLN A 117 -1.86 12.52 -18.42
N SER A 118 -1.44 12.04 -19.59
CA SER A 118 -2.28 12.05 -20.82
C SER A 118 -2.90 10.70 -21.22
N ARG A 119 -3.06 9.74 -20.30
CA ARG A 119 -3.79 8.48 -20.56
C ARG A 119 -5.13 8.44 -19.83
N SER A 120 -6.07 9.22 -20.35
CA SER A 120 -7.50 9.13 -20.05
C SER A 120 -8.01 7.70 -20.28
N SER A 121 -8.49 7.04 -19.23
CA SER A 121 -9.16 5.74 -19.34
C SER A 121 -10.56 5.95 -19.92
N SER A 122 -10.77 5.56 -21.17
CA SER A 122 -12.09 5.53 -21.81
C SER A 122 -13.00 4.46 -21.17
N LYS A 123 -13.58 4.78 -20.02
CA LYS A 123 -14.66 3.97 -19.41
C LYS A 123 -15.93 4.10 -20.26
N SER A 124 -16.17 3.14 -21.14
CA SER A 124 -17.44 2.99 -21.83
C SER A 124 -18.55 2.69 -20.81
N GLY A 125 -19.41 3.66 -20.53
CA GLY A 125 -20.51 3.52 -19.59
C GLY A 125 -21.71 2.83 -20.22
N SER A 126 -21.95 1.57 -19.89
CA SER A 126 -23.18 0.86 -20.27
C SER A 126 -24.34 1.26 -19.37
N VAL A 127 -25.11 2.25 -19.80
CA VAL A 127 -26.41 2.59 -19.21
C VAL A 127 -27.45 1.54 -19.61
N ARG A 128 -27.98 0.76 -18.66
CA ARG A 128 -29.21 0.00 -18.85
C ARG A 128 -30.14 0.10 -17.65
N SER A 129 -31.21 0.85 -17.87
CA SER A 129 -32.36 1.03 -16.99
C SER A 129 -33.23 -0.22 -16.88
N SER A 130 -33.87 -0.42 -15.74
CA SER A 130 -35.17 -1.12 -15.65
C SER A 130 -35.95 -0.58 -14.45
N ALA A 131 -37.22 -0.24 -14.69
CA ALA A 131 -38.12 0.35 -13.70
C ALA A 131 -39.26 -0.60 -13.36
N ARG A 132 -39.76 -0.59 -12.11
CA ARG A 132 -41.17 -0.85 -11.79
C ARG A 132 -41.56 -0.56 -10.32
N SER A 133 -42.44 0.43 -10.16
CA SER A 133 -43.61 0.54 -9.25
C SER A 133 -43.71 -0.41 -8.02
N SER A 134 -43.75 0.10 -6.77
CA SER A 134 -44.94 0.60 -6.00
C SER A 134 -45.61 -0.51 -5.12
N PRO A 135 -46.60 -0.21 -4.24
CA PRO A 135 -46.54 0.65 -3.04
C PRO A 135 -47.11 -0.05 -1.75
N ARG A 136 -46.89 0.50 -0.54
CA ARG A 136 -47.65 0.26 0.73
C ARG A 136 -47.12 1.17 1.86
N SER A 137 -47.84 2.20 2.31
CA SER A 137 -48.92 2.22 3.34
C SER A 137 -48.43 2.33 4.80
N SER A 138 -48.78 3.45 5.45
CA SER A 138 -49.05 3.68 6.90
C SER A 138 -49.27 2.40 7.74
N VAL A 139 -48.78 2.19 8.98
CA VAL A 139 -48.78 2.97 10.26
C VAL A 139 -47.76 2.31 11.25
N SER A 140 -47.33 2.81 12.44
CA SER A 140 -47.41 4.08 13.21
C SER A 140 -46.48 4.02 14.47
N SER A 141 -46.34 5.13 15.21
CA SER A 141 -45.97 5.24 16.65
C SER A 141 -44.55 4.91 17.14
N ALA A 142 -43.88 5.98 17.59
CA ALA A 142 -43.11 6.14 18.83
C ALA A 142 -42.22 5.00 19.38
N ARG A 143 -40.91 5.28 19.53
CA ARG A 143 -40.31 5.72 20.81
C ARG A 143 -38.84 6.12 20.62
N SER A 144 -38.42 7.26 21.16
CA SER A 144 -37.03 7.72 21.08
C SER A 144 -36.10 6.88 21.96
N VAL A 145 -35.08 6.27 21.35
CA VAL A 145 -33.82 5.86 21.98
C VAL A 145 -32.71 6.00 20.95
N THR A 146 -31.67 6.77 21.27
CA THR A 146 -30.53 6.99 20.38
C THR A 146 -29.62 5.76 20.39
N SER A 147 -29.40 5.14 19.23
CA SER A 147 -28.46 4.03 19.04
C SER A 147 -27.68 4.25 17.74
N PRO A 148 -26.39 3.86 17.67
CA PRO A 148 -25.59 4.10 16.48
C PRO A 148 -26.18 3.39 15.25
N LYS A 149 -26.31 4.16 14.17
CA LYS A 149 -27.06 3.78 12.97
C LYS A 149 -26.22 2.81 12.13
N ALA A 150 -26.61 1.53 12.12
CA ALA A 150 -26.02 0.55 11.20
C ALA A 150 -26.35 0.97 9.76
N VAL A 151 -25.33 1.01 8.90
CA VAL A 151 -25.51 1.23 7.45
C VAL A 151 -25.83 -0.11 6.82
N ASP A 152 -27.02 -0.23 6.25
CA ASP A 152 -27.39 -1.37 5.42
C ASP A 152 -26.55 -1.36 4.13
N LEU A 153 -25.79 -2.43 3.92
CA LEU A 153 -24.94 -2.61 2.74
C LEU A 153 -25.68 -3.27 1.56
N GLY A 154 -26.99 -3.51 1.67
CA GLY A 154 -27.83 -3.98 0.57
C GLY A 154 -27.54 -5.40 0.09
N LEU A 155 -26.86 -6.21 0.91
CA LEU A 155 -26.39 -7.55 0.55
C LEU A 155 -27.43 -8.68 0.71
N GLY A 156 -28.68 -8.35 1.06
CA GLY A 156 -29.79 -9.32 1.07
C GLY A 156 -29.69 -10.47 2.08
N LEU A 157 -28.73 -10.43 3.00
CA LEU A 157 -28.53 -11.45 4.03
C LEU A 157 -29.33 -11.10 5.28
N GLN A 158 -30.49 -11.72 5.46
CA GLN A 158 -31.20 -11.69 6.75
C GLN A 158 -30.46 -12.54 7.79
N LEU A 159 -29.50 -11.93 8.50
CA LEU A 159 -28.97 -12.52 9.73
C LEU A 159 -30.00 -12.34 10.86
N THR A 160 -30.75 -13.40 11.15
CA THR A 160 -31.60 -13.48 12.34
C THR A 160 -30.71 -13.68 13.57
N SER A 161 -30.48 -12.63 14.36
CA SER A 161 -29.70 -12.71 15.60
C SER A 161 -30.37 -13.64 16.63
N PRO A 162 -29.65 -14.59 17.24
CA PRO A 162 -30.18 -15.35 18.39
C PRO A 162 -30.37 -14.44 19.62
N PRO A 163 -31.36 -14.72 20.49
CA PRO A 163 -31.63 -13.87 21.64
C PRO A 163 -30.69 -14.14 22.84
N GLY A 164 -30.15 -13.06 23.40
CA GLY A 164 -29.95 -12.90 24.84
C GLY A 164 -28.86 -13.71 25.55
N SER A 165 -27.72 -13.06 25.82
CA SER A 165 -26.91 -13.36 27.01
C SER A 165 -26.44 -12.04 27.66
N ARG A 166 -26.59 -11.95 28.99
CA ARG A 166 -26.37 -10.72 29.78
C ARG A 166 -24.87 -10.51 30.04
N PRO A 167 -24.36 -9.26 30.05
CA PRO A 167 -23.05 -8.98 30.62
C PRO A 167 -23.12 -9.09 32.15
N LEU A 168 -22.27 -9.92 32.75
CA LEU A 168 -22.05 -9.93 34.20
C LEU A 168 -20.75 -9.21 34.53
N SER A 169 -20.88 -8.08 35.22
CA SER A 169 -19.78 -7.37 35.86
C SER A 169 -19.62 -7.84 37.31
N ALA A 170 -18.49 -8.45 37.63
CA ALA A 170 -17.97 -8.62 38.98
C ALA A 170 -16.43 -8.63 38.85
N ALA A 171 -15.64 -7.78 39.51
CA ALA A 171 -15.42 -7.73 40.97
C ALA A 171 -15.10 -9.14 41.52
N SER A 172 -13.93 -9.44 42.08
CA SER A 172 -12.88 -8.56 42.63
C SER A 172 -11.59 -9.34 42.96
N SER A 173 -10.60 -8.64 43.53
CA SER A 173 -9.65 -9.16 44.54
C SER A 173 -8.43 -9.99 44.10
N ARG A 174 -7.28 -9.30 44.14
CA ARG A 174 -6.01 -9.68 44.81
C ARG A 174 -5.95 -11.08 45.45
N SER A 175 -4.88 -11.82 45.13
CA SER A 175 -3.98 -12.36 46.17
C SER A 175 -2.58 -12.63 45.63
N SER A 176 -1.59 -12.48 46.51
CA SER A 176 -0.16 -12.70 46.26
C SER A 176 0.29 -14.00 46.93
N ALA A 177 1.00 -14.88 46.22
CA ALA A 177 1.64 -16.05 46.83
C ALA A 177 3.05 -16.29 46.28
N ARG A 178 4.03 -15.87 47.08
CA ARG A 178 5.46 -16.21 46.99
C ARG A 178 5.63 -17.70 47.28
N SER A 179 6.33 -18.44 46.43
CA SER A 179 6.74 -19.83 46.73
C SER A 179 8.25 -19.96 46.70
N SER A 180 8.81 -20.62 47.71
CA SER A 180 10.23 -20.76 47.97
C SER A 180 10.60 -22.21 48.23
N ARG A 181 11.75 -22.64 47.68
CA ARG A 181 12.51 -23.85 48.03
C ARG A 181 11.78 -25.21 47.90
N LYS A 182 12.36 -26.07 47.07
CA LYS A 182 13.06 -27.26 47.57
C LYS A 182 14.46 -27.27 46.98
#